data_AF-A0AA50YH75-F1
#
_entry.id   AF-A0AA50YH75-F1
#
_cell.length_a   1.000
_cell.length_b   1.000
_cell.length_c   1.000
_cell.angle_alpha   90.00
_cell.angle_beta   90.00
_cell.angle_gamma   90.00
#
_symmetry.space_group_name_H-M   'P 1'
#
loop_
_entity.id
_entity.type
_entity.pdbx_description
1 polymer ?
#
loop_
_entity_poly.entity_id
_entity_poly.type
_entity_poly.pdbx_seq_one_letter_code
_entity_poly.pdbx_strand_id
1 'polypeptide(L)' 'IPLVGELEELSSLEKEYNEDPVYLLKIKDLSSKYKNIRRTRPDGNCFFRAFSYAYLEHLLTDKKEYD' A
#
# COMPACT_ATOMS: atom_id res chain seq x y z
N ILE A 1 -14.27 7.73 3.95
CA ILE A 1 -13.07 6.93 3.58
C ILE A 1 -13.14 6.62 2.09
N PRO A 2 -12.16 6.99 1.26
CA PRO A 2 -12.16 6.67 -0.18
C PRO A 2 -12.10 5.15 -0.42
N LEU A 3 -12.30 4.69 -1.66
CA LEU A 3 -12.17 3.26 -2.01
C LEU A 3 -10.69 2.85 -2.09
N VAL A 4 -9.87 3.69 -2.72
CA VAL A 4 -8.41 3.64 -2.75
C VAL A 4 -7.91 5.00 -2.24
N GLY A 5 -6.99 4.99 -1.29
CA GLY A 5 -6.41 6.18 -0.68
C GLY A 5 -5.30 6.81 -1.53
N GLU A 6 -4.87 7.99 -1.07
CA GLU A 6 -3.71 8.66 -1.64
C GLU A 6 -2.42 7.87 -1.37
N LEU A 7 -1.37 8.24 -2.10
CA LEU A 7 -0.03 7.69 -1.87
C LEU A 7 0.53 8.33 -0.60
N GLU A 8 0.74 7.52 0.42
CA GLU A 8 1.29 7.92 1.71
C GLU A 8 2.70 7.39 1.87
N GLU A 9 3.57 8.13 2.55
CA GLU A 9 4.86 7.63 3.02
C GLU A 9 4.65 6.45 3.97
N LEU A 10 5.48 5.41 3.88
CA LEU A 10 5.34 4.21 4.72
C LEU A 10 5.48 4.51 6.23
N SER A 11 6.19 5.59 6.57
CA SER A 11 6.30 6.13 7.94
C SER A 11 4.95 6.53 8.55
N SER A 12 3.88 6.68 7.75
CA SER A 12 2.53 6.90 8.27
C SER A 12 2.06 5.76 9.18
N LEU A 13 2.53 4.53 8.93
CA LEU A 13 2.22 3.36 9.75
C LEU A 13 2.89 3.41 11.13
N GLU A 14 4.08 4.01 11.25
CA GLU A 14 4.78 4.11 12.54
C GLU A 14 3.95 4.89 13.57
N LYS A 15 3.18 5.89 13.11
CA LYS A 15 2.26 6.67 13.97
C LYS A 15 1.05 5.85 14.44
N GLU A 16 0.60 4.90 13.63
CA GLU A 16 -0.56 4.04 13.93
C GLU A 16 -0.22 2.93 14.91
N TYR A 17 1.02 2.42 14.85
CA TYR A 17 1.51 1.32 15.68
C TYR A 17 2.52 1.77 16.74
N ASN A 18 2.50 3.05 17.13
CA ASN A 18 3.49 3.65 18.04
C ASN A 18 3.60 2.94 19.41
N GLU A 19 2.54 2.25 19.84
CA GLU A 19 2.47 1.50 21.10
C GLU A 19 2.79 0.01 20.94
N ASP A 20 3.08 -0.48 19.73
CA ASP A 20 3.37 -1.89 19.45
C ASP A 20 4.79 -2.09 18.89
N PRO A 21 5.76 -2.45 19.76
CA PRO A 21 7.15 -2.66 19.37
C PRO A 21 7.35 -3.73 18.27
N VAL A 22 6.46 -4.74 18.20
CA VAL A 22 6.56 -5.82 17.21
C VAL A 22 6.17 -5.30 15.83
N TYR A 23 5.10 -4.50 15.74
CA TYR A 23 4.72 -3.87 14.47
C TYR A 23 5.72 -2.81 14.04
N LEU A 24 6.27 -2.01 14.97
CA LEU A 24 7.32 -1.04 14.63
C LEU A 24 8.56 -1.70 14.03
N LEU A 25 8.98 -2.85 14.55
CA LEU A 25 10.12 -3.60 13.97
C LEU A 25 9.81 -4.09 12.54
N LYS A 26 8.59 -4.56 12.30
CA LYS A 26 8.15 -5.00 10.96
C LYS A 26 8.06 -3.83 9.98
N ILE A 27 7.56 -2.68 10.42
CA ILE A 27 7.49 -1.46 9.59
C ILE A 27 8.91 -1.01 9.22
N LYS A 28 9.85 -1.06 10.17
CA LYS A 28 11.26 -0.73 9.90
C LYS A 28 11.89 -1.66 8.84
N ASP A 29 11.63 -2.96 8.88
CA ASP A 29 12.07 -3.87 7.81
C ASP A 29 11.43 -3.51 6.47
N LEU A 30 10.12 -3.22 6.48
CA LEU A 30 9.37 -2.88 5.26
C LEU A 30 9.88 -1.57 4.63
N SER A 31 10.22 -0.57 5.44
CA SER A 31 10.79 0.72 5.00
C SER A 31 12.15 0.58 4.31
N SER A 32 12.86 -0.53 4.52
CA SER A 32 14.11 -0.80 3.77
C SER A 32 13.88 -1.17 2.30
N LYS A 33 12.66 -1.63 1.96
CA LYS A 33 12.29 -2.17 0.65
C LYS A 33 11.28 -1.29 -0.09
N TYR A 34 10.37 -0.66 0.64
CA TYR A 34 9.26 0.11 0.09
C TYR A 34 9.22 1.52 0.67
N LYS A 35 8.90 2.50 -0.16
CA LYS A 35 8.83 3.92 0.21
C LYS A 35 7.42 4.36 0.61
N ASN A 36 6.42 3.87 -0.11
CA ASN A 36 5.05 4.37 -0.04
C ASN A 36 4.03 3.24 0.12
N ILE A 37 2.83 3.60 0.56
CA ILE A 37 1.66 2.74 0.69
C ILE A 37 0.40 3.47 0.23
N ARG A 38 -0.57 2.73 -0.33
CA ARG A 38 -1.95 3.21 -0.51
C ARG A 38 -2.89 2.33 0.32
N ARG A 39 -3.79 2.96 1.08
CA ARG A 39 -4.79 2.24 1.87
C ARG A 39 -6.03 1.90 1.02
N THR A 40 -6.60 0.72 1.20
CA THR A 40 -7.90 0.35 0.60
C THR A 40 -8.99 0.26 1.65
N ARG A 41 -10.22 0.63 1.29
CA ARG A 41 -11.37 0.51 2.20
C ARG A 41 -11.57 -0.95 2.66
N PRO A 42 -11.72 -1.24 3.97
CA PRO A 42 -11.91 -2.60 4.49
C PRO A 42 -13.39 -3.03 4.40
N ASP A 43 -13.90 -3.21 3.18
CA ASP A 43 -15.31 -3.49 2.89
C ASP A 43 -15.56 -4.90 2.33
N GLY A 44 -14.65 -5.85 2.61
CA GLY A 44 -14.69 -7.21 2.07
C GLY A 44 -14.23 -7.33 0.61
N ASN A 45 -14.11 -6.22 -0.12
CA ASN A 45 -13.65 -6.20 -1.51
C ASN A 45 -12.20 -5.68 -1.65
N CYS A 46 -11.51 -5.46 -0.53
CA CYS A 46 -10.19 -4.81 -0.49
C CYS A 46 -9.13 -5.54 -1.32
N PHE A 47 -9.13 -6.89 -1.33
CA PHE A 47 -8.19 -7.67 -2.12
C PHE A 47 -8.33 -7.40 -3.63
N PHE A 48 -9.52 -7.59 -4.18
CA PHE A 48 -9.80 -7.35 -5.60
C PHE A 48 -9.48 -5.90 -5.99
N ARG A 49 -9.85 -4.97 -5.12
CA ARG A 49 -9.61 -3.54 -5.32
C ARG A 49 -8.13 -3.18 -5.34
N ALA A 50 -7.36 -3.68 -4.37
CA ALA A 50 -5.93 -3.42 -4.26
C ALA A 50 -5.18 -3.99 -5.47
N PHE A 51 -5.46 -5.25 -5.81
CA PHE A 51 -4.83 -5.92 -6.95
C PHE A 51 -5.15 -5.22 -8.26
N SER A 52 -6.43 -5.01 -8.58
CA SER A 52 -6.83 -4.38 -9.84
C SER A 52 -6.26 -2.96 -9.98
N TYR A 53 -6.26 -2.17 -8.90
CA TYR A 53 -5.69 -0.82 -8.95
C TYR A 53 -4.18 -0.85 -9.22
N ALA A 54 -3.43 -1.61 -8.42
CA ALA A 54 -1.97 -1.69 -8.56
C ALA A 54 -1.55 -2.24 -9.92
N TYR A 55 -2.29 -3.24 -10.43
CA TYR A 55 -2.02 -3.83 -11.74
C TYR A 55 -2.24 -2.81 -12.87
N LEU A 56 -3.39 -2.13 -12.87
CA LEU A 56 -3.66 -1.08 -13.87
C LEU A 56 -2.67 0.08 -13.77
N GLU A 57 -2.25 0.48 -12.57
CA GLU A 57 -1.22 1.49 -12.35
C GLU A 57 0.14 1.03 -12.94
N HIS A 58 0.51 -0.24 -12.82
CA HIS A 58 1.71 -0.80 -13.42
C HIS A 58 1.68 -0.75 -14.96
N LEU A 59 0.56 -1.14 -15.57
CA LEU A 59 0.40 -1.14 -17.02
C LEU A 59 0.54 0.26 -17.64
N LEU A 60 0.25 1.34 -16.90
CA LEU A 60 0.51 2.71 -17.40
C LEU A 60 1.99 2.95 -17.71
N THR A 61 2.90 2.18 -17.09
CA THR A 61 4.35 2.27 -17.27
C THR A 61 4.95 1.13 -18.09
N ASP A 62 4.26 -0.01 -18.20
CA ASP A 62 4.70 -1.16 -18.99
C ASP A 62 3.70 -1.51 -20.12
N LYS A 63 3.90 -0.86 -21.29
CA LYS A 63 3.06 -1.10 -22.46
C LYS A 63 3.21 -2.50 -23.06
N LYS A 64 4.38 -3.10 -22.91
CA LYS A 64 4.68 -4.41 -23.51
C LYS A 64 3.86 -5.54 -22.91
N GLU A 65 3.34 -5.34 -21.70
CA GLU A 65 2.57 -6.36 -20.99
C GLU A 65 1.16 -6.54 -21.58
N TYR A 66 0.58 -5.49 -22.19
CA TYR A 66 -0.78 -5.51 -22.71
C TYR A 66 -0.91 -5.26 -24.23
N ASP A 67 0.18 -4.87 -24.90
CA ASP A 67 0.27 -4.81 -26.38
C ASP A 67 0.22 -6.24 -26.98
#